data_AF-A0A9Q1HQ28-F1
#
_entry.id   AF-A0A9Q1HQ28-F1
#
_cell.length_a   1.000
_cell.length_b   1.000
_cell.length_c   1.000
_cell.angle_alpha   90.00
_cell.angle_beta   90.00
_cell.angle_gamma   90.00
#
_symmetry.space_group_name_H-M   'P 1'
#
loop_
_entity.id
_entity.type
_entity.pdbx_description
1 polymer ?
#
loop_
_entity_poly.entity_id
_entity_poly.type
_entity_poly.pdbx_seq_one_letter_code
_entity_poly.pdbx_strand_id
1 'polypeptide(L)'
;MGRKLLIIGTTSRKDVLQEMEMLDAFSTTIHIPNISTGEHLGEALELLGNFTDKERATIAQQVKGKRVWIGIKKLLMLIEMSLQMDQEYRVSKFLSLLKEEGADRSFYD
;
A
#
# COMPACT_ATOMS: atom_id res chain seq x y z
N MET A 1 0.73 -4.56 -44.70
CA MET A 1 1.65 -4.25 -43.58
C MET A 1 0.90 -4.43 -42.27
N GLY A 2 1.41 -5.24 -41.34
CA GLY A 2 0.77 -5.49 -40.05
C GLY A 2 0.99 -4.33 -39.06
N ARG A 3 -0.05 -3.96 -38.32
CA ARG A 3 0.03 -2.98 -37.22
C ARG A 3 0.30 -3.74 -35.92
N LYS A 4 1.18 -3.20 -35.07
CA LYS A 4 1.46 -3.76 -33.73
C LYS A 4 0.38 -3.32 -32.75
N LEU A 5 -0.05 -4.21 -31.86
CA LEU A 5 -1.01 -3.95 -30.79
C LEU A 5 -0.43 -4.44 -29.46
N LEU A 6 -0.58 -3.65 -28.40
CA LEU A 6 -0.29 -4.01 -27.02
C LEU A 6 -1.57 -3.90 -26.21
N ILE A 7 -1.92 -4.96 -25.48
CA ILE A 7 -3.09 -5.00 -24.59
C ILE A 7 -2.58 -5.08 -23.16
N ILE A 8 -3.07 -4.20 -22.29
CA ILE A 8 -2.80 -4.21 -20.85
C ILE A 8 -4.14 -4.35 -20.13
N GLY A 9 -4.32 -5.48 -19.44
CA GLY A 9 -5.43 -5.71 -18.53
C GLY A 9 -4.97 -5.56 -17.09
N THR A 10 -5.82 -4.99 -16.23
CA THR A 10 -5.59 -4.96 -14.78
C THR A 10 -6.74 -5.68 -14.08
N THR A 11 -6.43 -6.44 -13.03
CA THR A 11 -7.45 -7.09 -12.19
C THR A 11 -6.99 -7.10 -10.74
N SER A 12 -7.93 -6.94 -9.82
CA SER A 12 -7.74 -7.21 -8.39
C SER A 12 -8.18 -8.63 -8.00
N ARG A 13 -8.75 -9.39 -8.94
CA ARG A 13 -9.32 -10.74 -8.75
C ARG A 13 -8.79 -11.69 -9.82
N LYS A 14 -7.52 -12.10 -9.67
CA LYS A 14 -6.86 -13.03 -10.59
C LYS A 14 -7.54 -14.40 -10.58
N ASP A 15 -8.00 -14.84 -9.42
CA ASP A 15 -8.78 -16.07 -9.20
C ASP A 15 -10.00 -16.16 -10.12
N VAL A 16 -10.79 -15.09 -10.21
CA VAL A 16 -11.98 -15.04 -11.07
C VAL A 16 -11.60 -15.17 -12.55
N LEU A 17 -10.54 -14.48 -13.00
CA LEU A 17 -10.10 -14.59 -14.40
C LEU A 17 -9.52 -15.97 -14.72
N GLN A 18 -8.98 -16.67 -13.73
CA GLN A 18 -8.50 -18.04 -13.87
C GLN A 18 -9.67 -19.01 -14.06
N GLU A 19 -10.72 -18.88 -13.24
CA GLU A 19 -11.96 -19.67 -13.37
C GLU A 19 -12.67 -19.46 -14.73
N MET A 20 -12.51 -18.27 -15.32
CA MET A 20 -13.04 -17.92 -16.63
C MET A 20 -12.15 -18.34 -17.82
N GLU A 21 -11.00 -19.02 -17.57
CA GLU A 21 -9.98 -19.36 -18.58
C GLU A 21 -9.45 -18.12 -19.36
N MET A 22 -9.66 -16.91 -18.82
CA MET A 22 -9.27 -15.66 -19.49
C MET A 22 -7.77 -15.38 -19.33
N LEU A 23 -7.14 -15.89 -18.26
CA LEU A 23 -5.70 -15.73 -18.07
C LEU A 23 -4.88 -16.34 -19.21
N ASP A 24 -5.37 -17.42 -19.83
CA ASP A 24 -4.70 -18.09 -20.95
C ASP A 24 -4.73 -17.27 -22.24
N ALA A 25 -5.61 -16.26 -22.33
CA ALA A 25 -5.64 -15.31 -23.44
C ALA A 25 -4.51 -14.26 -23.36
N PHE A 26 -3.91 -14.05 -22.19
CA PHE A 26 -2.80 -13.11 -22.01
C PHE A 26 -1.45 -13.83 -22.11
N SER A 27 -0.50 -13.23 -22.83
CA SER A 27 0.84 -13.82 -23.02
C SER A 27 1.70 -13.83 -21.75
N THR A 28 1.42 -12.95 -20.78
CA THR A 28 2.16 -12.87 -19.52
C THR A 28 1.35 -12.16 -18.43
N THR A 29 1.74 -12.38 -17.17
CA THR A 29 1.16 -11.69 -16.01
C THR A 29 2.27 -11.13 -15.14
N ILE A 30 2.11 -9.88 -14.68
CA ILE A 30 3.01 -9.24 -13.72
C ILE A 30 2.24 -9.04 -12.41
N HIS A 31 2.77 -9.53 -11.30
CA HIS A 31 2.17 -9.31 -9.99
C HIS A 31 2.59 -7.96 -9.43
N ILE A 32 1.61 -7.16 -9.00
CA ILE A 32 1.82 -5.89 -8.31
C ILE A 32 1.49 -6.10 -6.83
N PRO A 33 2.50 -6.25 -5.94
CA PRO A 33 2.26 -6.50 -4.53
C PRO A 33 1.90 -5.22 -3.76
N ASN A 34 1.27 -5.41 -2.60
CA ASN A 34 1.13 -4.35 -1.60
C ASN A 34 2.47 -4.07 -0.89
N ILE A 35 2.57 -2.91 -0.25
CA ILE A 35 3.64 -2.62 0.71
C ILE A 35 3.49 -3.60 1.88
N SER A 36 4.57 -4.33 2.19
CA SER A 36 4.52 -5.48 3.08
C SER A 36 5.43 -5.41 4.33
N THR A 37 6.30 -4.42 4.42
CA THR A 37 7.23 -4.22 5.53
C THR A 37 7.21 -2.78 6.03
N GLY A 38 7.52 -2.59 7.32
CA GLY A 38 7.65 -1.27 7.91
C GLY A 38 8.71 -0.40 7.23
N GLU A 39 9.78 -1.02 6.72
CA GLU A 39 10.86 -0.37 5.98
C GLU A 39 10.34 0.23 4.66
N HIS A 40 9.64 -0.56 3.84
CA HIS A 40 9.04 -0.05 2.59
C HIS A 40 7.97 1.02 2.85
N LEU A 41 7.23 0.91 3.96
CA LEU A 41 6.29 1.95 4.38
C LEU A 41 7.04 3.24 4.72
N GLY A 42 8.14 3.16 5.48
CA GLY A 42 8.99 4.29 5.81
C GLY A 42 9.54 5.00 4.57
N GLU A 43 10.07 4.24 3.62
CA GLU A 43 10.56 4.75 2.33
C GLU A 43 9.44 5.45 1.54
N ALA A 44 8.25 4.84 1.48
CA ALA A 44 7.11 5.45 0.80
C ALA A 44 6.71 6.79 1.44
N LEU A 45 6.69 6.87 2.78
CA LEU A 45 6.37 8.12 3.50
C LEU A 45 7.44 9.20 3.30
N GLU A 46 8.71 8.81 3.19
CA GLU A 46 9.81 9.72 2.89
C GLU A 46 9.66 10.31 1.47
N LEU A 47 9.44 9.48 0.46
CA LEU A 47 9.27 9.92 -0.92
C LEU A 47 8.02 10.79 -1.12
N LEU A 48 6.96 10.55 -0.35
CA LEU A 48 5.73 11.33 -0.41
C LEU A 48 5.84 12.68 0.33
N GLY A 49 6.74 12.79 1.31
CA GLY A 49 7.09 14.08 1.94
C GLY A 49 5.99 14.74 2.77
N ASN A 50 4.91 14.03 3.12
CA ASN A 50 3.76 14.60 3.82
C ASN A 50 3.96 14.76 5.34
N PHE A 51 4.83 13.95 5.92
CA PHE A 51 5.17 13.98 7.35
C PHE A 51 6.55 14.60 7.54
N THR A 52 6.73 15.34 8.62
CA THR A 52 8.05 15.87 9.05
C THR A 52 8.99 14.74 9.44
N ASP A 53 10.30 15.01 9.49
CA ASP A 53 11.32 14.00 9.85
C ASP A 53 11.05 13.37 11.22
N LYS A 54 10.58 14.18 12.20
CA LYS A 54 10.23 13.72 13.55
C LYS A 54 9.01 12.79 13.53
N GLU A 55 7.98 13.12 12.76
CA GLU A 55 6.80 12.28 12.59
C GLU A 55 7.17 10.97 11.90
N ARG A 56 7.96 11.02 10.81
CA ARG A 56 8.44 9.82 10.11
C ARG A 56 9.28 8.92 11.00
N ALA A 57 10.18 9.48 11.81
CA ALA A 57 10.96 8.70 12.79
C ALA A 57 10.07 8.00 13.82
N THR A 58 9.01 8.67 14.27
CA THR A 58 8.03 8.09 15.20
C THR A 58 7.25 6.95 14.56
N ILE A 59 6.76 7.14 13.33
CA ILE A 59 6.05 6.09 12.57
C ILE A 59 6.99 4.90 12.34
N ALA A 60 8.21 5.16 11.85
CA ALA A 60 9.21 4.13 11.59
C ALA A 60 9.49 3.27 12.83
N GLN A 61 9.64 3.89 14.01
CA GLN A 61 9.83 3.16 15.25
C GLN A 61 8.64 2.26 15.62
N GLN A 62 7.41 2.67 15.29
CA GLN A 62 6.18 1.92 15.59
C GLN A 62 5.92 0.76 14.63
N VAL A 63 6.46 0.83 13.40
CA VAL A 63 6.31 -0.21 12.36
C VAL A 63 7.56 -1.06 12.16
N LYS A 64 8.67 -0.73 12.84
CA LYS A 64 9.94 -1.46 12.74
C LYS A 64 9.75 -2.94 13.09
N GLY A 65 10.20 -3.82 12.20
CA GLY A 65 10.07 -5.27 12.39
C GLY A 65 8.64 -5.81 12.29
N LYS A 66 7.64 -4.97 11.99
CA LYS A 66 6.25 -5.39 11.79
C LYS A 66 5.96 -5.66 10.32
N ARG A 67 5.06 -6.60 10.09
CA ARG A 67 4.48 -6.85 8.78
C ARG A 67 3.33 -5.88 8.54
N VAL A 68 3.38 -5.21 7.39
CA VAL A 68 2.26 -4.39 6.93
C VAL A 68 1.60 -5.02 5.71
N TRP A 69 0.39 -4.56 5.34
CA TRP A 69 -0.23 -4.95 4.07
C TRP A 69 -1.15 -3.84 3.57
N ILE A 70 -0.60 -2.91 2.77
CA ILE A 70 -1.37 -1.76 2.27
C ILE A 70 -1.02 -1.43 0.81
N GLY A 71 -2.06 -1.19 0.00
CA GLY A 71 -1.89 -0.70 -1.35
C GLY A 71 -1.65 0.81 -1.38
N ILE A 72 -0.85 1.28 -2.34
CA ILE A 72 -0.41 2.69 -2.39
C ILE A 72 -1.56 3.70 -2.42
N LYS A 73 -2.65 3.42 -3.16
CA LYS A 73 -3.84 4.30 -3.19
C LYS A 73 -4.48 4.44 -1.80
N LYS A 74 -4.54 3.35 -1.04
CA LYS A 74 -5.12 3.35 0.30
C LYS A 74 -4.19 4.09 1.27
N LEU A 75 -2.88 3.88 1.17
CA LEU A 75 -1.88 4.61 1.96
C LEU A 75 -2.04 6.13 1.78
N LEU A 76 -2.12 6.62 0.54
CA LEU A 76 -2.34 8.05 0.25
C LEU A 76 -3.60 8.59 0.94
N MET A 77 -4.68 7.81 0.92
CA MET A 77 -5.93 8.18 1.60
C MET A 77 -5.74 8.31 3.13
N LEU A 78 -5.03 7.36 3.76
CA LEU A 78 -4.79 7.43 5.21
C LEU A 78 -3.89 8.60 5.60
N ILE A 79 -2.88 8.91 4.78
CA ILE A 79 -2.03 10.09 4.96
C ILE A 79 -2.90 11.35 4.93
N GLU A 80 -3.69 11.52 3.87
CA GLU A 80 -4.54 12.70 3.71
C GLU A 80 -5.52 12.89 4.88
N MET A 81 -6.20 11.82 5.29
CA MET A 81 -7.09 11.85 6.47
C MET A 81 -6.36 12.23 7.76
N SER A 82 -5.08 11.86 7.89
CA SER A 82 -4.27 12.19 9.07
C SER A 82 -3.83 13.65 9.07
N LEU A 83 -3.56 14.24 7.90
CA LEU A 83 -3.14 15.64 7.77
C LEU A 83 -4.24 16.65 8.13
N GLN A 84 -5.51 16.22 8.11
CA GLN A 84 -6.66 17.02 8.55
C GLN A 84 -6.70 17.24 10.07
N MET A 85 -5.88 16.52 10.83
CA MET A 85 -5.74 16.70 12.27
C MET A 85 -4.71 17.79 12.58
N ASP A 86 -4.83 18.40 13.77
CA ASP A 86 -3.76 19.23 14.33
C ASP A 86 -2.45 18.44 14.40
N GLN A 87 -1.32 19.14 14.25
CA GLN A 87 -0.01 18.54 14.08
C GLN A 87 0.34 17.51 15.16
N GLU A 88 -0.08 17.74 16.41
CA GLU A 88 0.17 16.84 17.54
C GLU A 88 -0.57 15.48 17.44
N TYR A 89 -1.65 15.39 16.63
CA TYR A 89 -2.47 14.18 16.48
C TYR A 89 -2.29 13.46 15.14
N ARG A 90 -1.51 13.98 14.19
CA ARG A 90 -1.37 13.39 12.85
C ARG A 90 -0.82 11.97 12.89
N VAL A 91 0.24 11.76 13.67
CA VAL A 91 0.89 10.44 13.79
C VAL A 91 -0.01 9.43 14.48
N SER A 92 -0.65 9.80 15.58
CA SER A 92 -1.56 8.90 16.30
C SER A 92 -2.77 8.54 15.44
N LYS A 93 -3.32 9.51 14.68
CA LYS A 93 -4.39 9.26 13.73
C LYS A 93 -3.96 8.30 12.61
N PHE A 94 -2.79 8.53 12.01
CA PHE A 94 -2.26 7.67 10.96
C PHE A 94 -2.08 6.23 11.43
N LEU A 95 -1.47 6.02 12.59
CA LEU A 95 -1.25 4.69 13.16
C LEU A 95 -2.58 3.99 13.52
N SER A 96 -3.57 4.75 14.03
CA SER A 96 -4.92 4.22 14.28
C SER A 96 -5.57 3.71 12.99
N LEU A 97 -5.55 4.54 11.95
CA LEU A 97 -6.09 4.20 10.64
C LEU A 97 -5.37 2.98 10.03
N LEU A 98 -4.04 2.92 10.12
CA LEU A 98 -3.26 1.79 9.63
C LEU A 98 -3.64 0.48 10.34
N LYS A 99 -3.95 0.54 11.64
CA LYS A 99 -4.42 -0.61 12.41
C LYS A 99 -5.86 -1.00 12.07
N GLU A 100 -6.77 -0.03 11.95
CA GLU A 100 -8.18 -0.25 11.60
C GLU A 100 -8.36 -0.92 10.23
N GLU A 101 -7.49 -0.59 9.27
CA GLU A 101 -7.48 -1.20 7.94
C GLU A 101 -6.93 -2.64 7.92
N GLY A 102 -6.54 -3.20 9.07
CA GLY A 102 -5.89 -4.50 9.16
C GLY A 102 -4.53 -4.53 8.44
N ALA A 103 -3.96 -3.35 8.18
CA ALA A 103 -2.68 -3.24 7.51
C ALA A 103 -1.54 -3.55 8.47
N ASP A 104 -1.63 -3.24 9.78
CA ASP A 104 -0.70 -3.75 10.80
C ASP A 104 -1.09 -5.18 11.19
N ARG A 105 -0.34 -6.18 10.71
CA ARG A 105 -0.63 -7.60 10.97
C ARG A 105 0.03 -8.14 12.23
N SER A 106 0.65 -7.31 13.07
CA SER A 106 1.33 -7.75 14.29
C SER A 106 0.41 -8.36 15.38
N PHE A 107 -0.88 -8.58 15.10
CA PHE A 107 -1.88 -9.11 16.03
C PHE A 107 -2.50 -10.44 15.58
N TYR A 108 -2.05 -11.02 14.45
CA TYR A 108 -2.57 -12.28 13.91
C TYR A 108 -1.53 -13.40 13.80
N ASP A 109 -0.32 -13.18 14.33
CA ASP A 109 0.73 -14.20 14.52
C ASP A 109 0.91 -14.50 16.01
#